data_AF-A0A5B7DIJ5-F1
#
_entry.id   AF-A0A5B7DIJ5-F1
#
_cell.length_a   1.000
_cell.length_b   1.000
_cell.length_c   1.000
_cell.angle_alpha   90.00
_cell.angle_beta   90.00
_cell.angle_gamma   90.00
#
_symmetry.space_group_name_H-M   'P 1'
#
loop_
_entity.id
_entity.type
_entity.pdbx_description
1 polymer ?
#
loop_
_entity_poly.entity_id
_entity_poly.type
_entity_poly.pdbx_seq_one_letter_code
_entity_poly.pdbx_strand_id
1 'polypeptide(L)'
;MSNKLEEAQKDVEEVRTLMTSASRKRVQDMLANELRRMEIEVTQLQEAAVNAATLQQQQNPKTSTPTTYDVNIRNYSWDQSDKFTKLYLMLKNIQSLPKESITSSFTEKTVQVKVEGLDGKNHHLRITNLAGTIKPDASYHKVKTVSSVLS
;
A
#
# COMPACT_ATOMS: atom_id res chain seq x y z
N MET A 1 15.78 -7.21 2.16
CA MET A 1 15.43 -5.78 2.20
C MET A 1 16.54 -4.92 2.80
N SER A 2 17.28 -5.37 3.83
CA SER A 2 18.27 -4.54 4.54
C SER A 2 19.49 -4.10 3.71
N ASN A 3 19.90 -4.87 2.70
CA ASN A 3 21.11 -4.58 1.93
C ASN A 3 20.96 -3.35 1.02
N LYS A 4 19.75 -3.07 0.51
CA LYS A 4 19.53 -2.01 -0.48
C LYS A 4 19.64 -0.60 0.10
N LEU A 5 19.20 -0.40 1.34
CA LEU A 5 19.33 0.89 2.03
C LEU A 5 20.79 1.19 2.38
N GLU A 6 21.52 0.17 2.82
CA GLU A 6 22.93 0.30 3.19
C GLU A 6 23.81 0.65 1.97
N GLU A 7 23.59 -0.02 0.84
CA GLU A 7 24.29 0.29 -0.41
C GLU A 7 23.95 1.71 -0.90
N ALA A 8 22.67 2.12 -0.87
CA ALA A 8 22.26 3.47 -1.25
C ALA A 8 22.88 4.56 -0.34
N GLN A 9 23.09 4.27 0.94
CA GLN A 9 23.79 5.19 1.86
C GLN A 9 25.29 5.30 1.52
N LYS A 10 25.94 4.19 1.14
CA LYS A 10 27.34 4.20 0.68
C LYS A 10 27.50 5.01 -0.61
N ASP A 11 26.57 4.86 -1.55
CA ASP A 11 26.56 5.61 -2.81
C ASP A 11 26.48 7.14 -2.57
N VAL A 12 25.62 7.56 -1.63
CA VAL A 12 25.52 8.98 -1.22
C VAL A 12 26.83 9.49 -0.62
N GLU A 13 27.48 8.70 0.24
CA GLU A 13 28.74 9.07 0.87
C GLU A 13 29.90 9.15 -0.14
N GLU A 14 29.92 8.24 -1.12
CA GLU A 14 30.89 8.27 -2.22
C GLU A 14 30.72 9.52 -3.08
N VAL A 15 29.48 9.89 -3.43
CA VAL A 15 29.21 11.10 -4.23
C VAL A 15 29.59 12.38 -3.48
N ARG A 16 29.40 12.43 -2.16
CA ARG A 16 29.88 13.54 -1.31
C ARG A 16 31.40 13.66 -1.34
N THR A 17 32.09 12.53 -1.28
CA THR A 17 33.55 12.47 -1.37
C THR A 17 34.03 12.94 -2.75
N LEU A 18 33.40 12.47 -3.82
CA LEU A 18 33.70 12.89 -5.20
C LEU A 18 33.45 14.40 -5.40
N MET A 19 32.41 14.96 -4.79
CA MET A 19 32.11 16.39 -4.87
C MET A 19 33.20 17.26 -4.24
N THR A 20 33.91 16.76 -3.22
CA THR A 20 35.06 17.44 -2.60
C THR A 20 36.29 17.44 -3.51
N SER A 21 36.45 16.39 -4.33
CA SER A 21 37.54 16.31 -5.31
C SER A 21 37.27 17.12 -6.60
N ALA A 22 36.00 17.41 -6.89
CA ALA A 22 35.59 18.12 -8.09
C ALA A 22 35.87 19.63 -7.97
N SER A 23 36.67 20.16 -8.89
CA SER A 23 37.05 21.59 -8.95
C SER A 23 36.23 22.43 -9.93
N ARG A 24 35.56 21.78 -10.89
CA ARG A 24 34.79 22.45 -11.96
C ARG A 24 33.32 22.60 -11.54
N LYS A 25 32.81 23.84 -11.56
CA LYS A 25 31.43 24.17 -11.16
C LYS A 25 30.36 23.31 -11.87
N ARG A 26 30.49 23.10 -13.19
CA ARG A 26 29.54 22.26 -13.95
C ARG A 26 29.50 20.80 -13.45
N VAL A 27 30.64 20.26 -13.02
CA VAL A 27 30.73 18.89 -12.48
C VAL A 27 30.14 18.86 -11.07
N GLN A 28 30.42 19.87 -10.25
CA GLN A 28 29.80 20.01 -8.93
C GLN A 28 28.27 20.12 -9.02
N ASP A 29 27.74 20.90 -9.97
CA ASP A 29 26.29 21.06 -10.18
C ASP A 29 25.64 19.74 -10.65
N MET A 30 26.32 18.97 -11.50
CA MET A 30 25.86 17.63 -11.91
C MET A 30 25.82 16.67 -10.72
N LEU A 31 26.90 16.60 -9.94
CA LEU A 31 26.98 15.76 -8.75
C LEU A 31 25.96 16.18 -7.68
N ALA A 32 25.70 17.48 -7.51
CA ALA A 32 24.71 17.98 -6.55
C ALA A 32 23.27 17.59 -6.92
N ASN A 33 22.92 17.63 -8.20
CA ASN A 33 21.61 17.18 -8.67
C ASN A 33 21.43 15.67 -8.47
N GLU A 34 22.48 14.90 -8.75
CA GLU A 34 22.48 13.46 -8.55
C GLU A 34 22.38 13.10 -7.07
N LEU A 35 23.18 13.79 -6.23
CA LEU A 35 23.18 13.64 -4.78
C LEU A 35 21.78 13.89 -4.21
N ARG A 36 21.11 14.97 -4.62
CA ARG A 36 19.73 15.25 -4.20
C ARG A 36 18.78 14.11 -4.58
N ARG A 37 18.92 13.54 -5.79
CA ARG A 37 18.07 12.42 -6.23
C ARG A 37 18.28 11.19 -5.34
N MET A 38 19.54 10.85 -5.04
CA MET A 38 19.89 9.71 -4.20
C MET A 38 19.48 9.92 -2.73
N GLU A 39 19.59 11.13 -2.19
CA GLU A 39 19.10 11.46 -0.84
C GLU A 39 17.58 11.27 -0.71
N ILE A 40 16.81 11.63 -1.76
CA ILE A 40 15.37 11.37 -1.81
C ILE A 40 15.09 9.86 -1.84
N GLU A 41 15.84 9.09 -2.64
CA GLU A 41 15.70 7.63 -2.70
C GLU A 41 16.03 6.96 -1.36
N VAL A 42 17.12 7.37 -0.70
CA VAL A 42 17.48 6.88 0.65
C VAL A 42 16.37 7.21 1.65
N THR A 43 15.82 8.42 1.61
CA THR A 43 14.71 8.82 2.50
C THR A 43 13.48 7.93 2.27
N GLN A 44 13.11 7.68 1.01
CA GLN A 44 11.99 6.79 0.68
C GLN A 44 12.24 5.34 1.12
N LEU A 45 13.46 4.82 0.92
CA LEU A 45 13.84 3.48 1.36
C LEU A 45 13.85 3.37 2.88
N GLN A 46 14.27 4.43 3.58
CA GLN A 46 14.30 4.48 5.03
C GLN A 46 12.89 4.61 5.61
N GLU A 47 12.01 5.41 5.03
CA GLU A 47 10.59 5.47 5.40
C GLU A 47 9.89 4.12 5.14
N ALA A 48 10.20 3.46 4.02
CA ALA A 48 9.70 2.12 3.75
C ALA A 48 10.23 1.08 4.76
N ALA A 49 11.50 1.19 5.18
CA ALA A 49 12.10 0.32 6.19
C ALA A 49 11.53 0.59 7.60
N VAL A 50 11.29 1.85 7.97
CA VAL A 50 10.66 2.23 9.24
C VAL A 50 9.20 1.81 9.28
N ASN A 51 8.46 1.95 8.18
CA ASN A 51 7.10 1.42 8.06
C ASN A 51 7.08 -0.12 8.11
N ALA A 52 8.10 -0.79 7.56
CA ALA A 52 8.26 -2.23 7.72
C ALA A 52 8.66 -2.64 9.16
N ALA A 53 9.43 -1.81 9.87
CA ALA A 53 9.85 -2.05 11.25
C ALA A 53 8.75 -1.73 12.28
N THR A 54 7.89 -0.75 12.04
CA THR A 54 6.69 -0.51 12.86
C THR A 54 5.64 -1.61 12.68
N LEU A 55 5.62 -2.30 11.52
CA LEU A 55 4.90 -3.56 11.35
C LEU A 55 5.56 -4.76 12.07
N GLN A 56 6.85 -4.67 12.41
CA GLN A 56 7.57 -5.70 13.19
C GLN A 56 7.50 -5.48 14.71
N GLN A 57 7.28 -4.26 15.19
CA GLN A 57 7.14 -3.98 16.63
C GLN A 57 5.77 -4.36 17.24
N GLN A 58 4.84 -4.90 16.45
CA GLN A 58 3.66 -5.60 16.96
C GLN A 58 3.83 -7.12 17.10
N GLN A 59 5.05 -7.66 16.98
CA GLN A 59 5.33 -9.06 17.32
C GLN A 59 5.79 -9.21 18.78
N ASN A 60 4.82 -9.30 19.69
CA ASN A 60 4.93 -10.21 20.83
C ASN A 60 4.38 -11.58 20.37
N PRO A 61 4.92 -12.72 20.87
CA PRO A 61 4.87 -13.98 20.15
C PRO A 61 3.49 -14.61 20.22
N LYS A 62 2.76 -14.61 19.11
CA LYS A 62 1.64 -15.52 18.91
C LYS A 62 1.72 -16.14 17.52
N THR A 63 2.14 -17.40 17.55
CA THR A 63 1.69 -18.50 16.67
C THR A 63 1.78 -18.25 15.18
N SER A 64 2.75 -18.95 14.57
CA SER A 64 2.71 -19.49 13.21
C SER A 64 1.32 -19.44 12.57
N THR A 65 1.10 -18.48 11.68
CA THR A 65 0.04 -18.54 10.67
C THR A 65 0.69 -18.37 9.30
N PRO A 66 0.19 -19.09 8.29
CA PRO A 66 0.90 -19.36 7.05
C PRO A 66 1.13 -18.05 6.29
N THR A 67 2.25 -17.98 5.56
CA THR A 67 2.57 -16.93 4.58
C THR A 67 1.36 -16.65 3.69
N THR A 68 0.57 -15.67 4.09
CA THR A 68 -0.66 -15.26 3.41
C THR A 68 -0.26 -14.09 2.53
N TYR A 69 -0.23 -14.29 1.22
CA TYR A 69 0.22 -13.28 0.28
C TYR A 69 -0.85 -12.21 0.10
N ASP A 70 -0.43 -10.94 0.05
CA ASP A 70 -1.32 -9.82 -0.25
C ASP A 70 -1.55 -9.68 -1.77
N VAL A 71 -2.81 -9.68 -2.17
CA VAL A 71 -3.29 -9.53 -3.55
C VAL A 71 -4.07 -8.23 -3.64
N ASN A 72 -3.65 -7.36 -4.55
CA ASN A 72 -4.41 -6.14 -4.86
C ASN A 72 -5.63 -6.48 -5.73
N ILE A 73 -6.83 -6.05 -5.30
CA ILE A 73 -8.07 -6.22 -6.04
C ILE A 73 -8.09 -5.20 -7.19
N ARG A 74 -7.85 -5.68 -8.41
CA ARG A 74 -7.90 -4.84 -9.62
C ARG A 74 -9.25 -4.87 -10.32
N ASN A 75 -10.01 -5.94 -10.13
CA ASN A 75 -11.30 -6.13 -10.80
C ASN A 75 -12.42 -5.69 -9.86
N TYR A 76 -12.87 -4.45 -10.05
CA TYR A 76 -14.02 -3.90 -9.37
C TYR A 76 -14.89 -3.12 -10.36
N SER A 77 -16.14 -2.90 -9.98
CA SER A 77 -17.08 -2.08 -10.75
C SER A 77 -17.78 -1.12 -9.80
N TRP A 78 -18.27 0.00 -10.29
CA TRP A 78 -18.99 0.96 -9.46
C TRP A 78 -20.20 1.52 -10.22
N ASP A 79 -21.25 1.85 -9.47
CA ASP A 79 -22.37 2.64 -9.96
C ASP A 79 -22.55 3.88 -9.10
N GLN A 80 -23.02 4.96 -9.71
CA GLN A 80 -23.34 6.19 -9.01
C GLN A 80 -24.80 6.54 -9.27
N SER A 81 -25.47 6.91 -8.18
CA SER A 81 -26.78 7.56 -8.17
C SER A 81 -26.63 8.97 -7.62
N ASP A 82 -27.70 9.77 -7.67
CA ASP A 82 -27.70 11.14 -7.13
C ASP A 82 -27.34 11.23 -5.65
N LYS A 83 -27.52 10.14 -4.89
CA LYS A 83 -27.31 10.12 -3.44
C LYS A 83 -26.16 9.24 -2.97
N PHE A 84 -25.81 8.21 -3.75
CA PHE A 84 -24.85 7.19 -3.32
C PHE A 84 -24.01 6.68 -4.49
N THR A 85 -22.73 6.47 -4.22
CA THR A 85 -21.84 5.66 -5.07
C THR A 85 -21.66 4.29 -4.44
N LYS A 86 -21.87 3.23 -5.22
CA LYS A 86 -21.70 1.84 -4.78
C LYS A 86 -20.51 1.24 -5.50
N LEU A 87 -19.71 0.50 -4.73
CA LEU A 87 -18.55 -0.22 -5.23
C LEU A 87 -18.81 -1.72 -5.10
N TYR A 88 -18.65 -2.45 -6.20
CA TYR A 88 -18.82 -3.89 -6.30
C TYR A 88 -17.48 -4.57 -6.43
N LEU A 89 -17.23 -5.51 -5.52
CA LEU A 89 -16.05 -6.37 -5.49
C LEU A 89 -16.51 -7.81 -5.70
N MET A 90 -16.08 -8.44 -6.79
CA MET A 90 -16.38 -9.84 -7.07
C MET A 90 -15.27 -10.71 -6.49
N LEU A 91 -15.45 -11.13 -5.23
CA LEU A 91 -14.53 -12.03 -4.53
C LEU A 91 -15.24 -13.37 -4.32
N LYS A 92 -14.68 -14.43 -4.92
CA LYS A 92 -15.21 -15.80 -4.78
C LYS A 92 -15.05 -16.27 -3.33
N ASN A 93 -16.03 -16.98 -2.80
CA ASN A 93 -16.01 -17.55 -1.44
C ASN A 93 -15.93 -16.54 -0.29
N ILE A 94 -16.17 -15.24 -0.52
CA ILE A 94 -16.09 -14.25 0.57
C ILE A 94 -17.09 -14.50 1.72
N GLN A 95 -18.19 -15.20 1.44
CA GLN A 95 -19.20 -15.58 2.41
C GLN A 95 -18.77 -16.65 3.41
N SER A 96 -17.74 -17.43 3.10
CA SER A 96 -17.21 -18.44 4.04
C SER A 96 -16.29 -17.83 5.08
N LEU A 97 -15.91 -16.56 4.92
CA LEU A 97 -15.10 -15.85 5.88
C LEU A 97 -15.95 -15.27 7.01
N PRO A 98 -15.42 -15.23 8.25
CA PRO A 98 -16.07 -14.51 9.32
C PRO A 98 -16.09 -13.02 9.00
N LYS A 99 -17.12 -12.33 9.50
CA LYS A 99 -17.31 -10.89 9.28
C LYS A 99 -16.11 -10.05 9.74
N GLU A 100 -15.37 -10.55 10.73
CA GLU A 100 -14.16 -9.92 11.28
C GLU A 100 -12.98 -9.92 10.30
N SER A 101 -12.95 -10.86 9.35
CA SER A 101 -11.90 -10.90 8.31
C SER A 101 -12.11 -9.85 7.21
N ILE A 102 -13.23 -9.12 7.22
CA ILE A 102 -13.55 -8.10 6.22
C ILE A 102 -13.59 -6.74 6.89
N THR A 103 -12.59 -5.93 6.59
CA THR A 103 -12.46 -4.58 7.14
C THR A 103 -12.61 -3.55 6.03
N SER A 104 -13.31 -2.47 6.30
CA SER A 104 -13.43 -1.33 5.37
C SER A 104 -13.16 -0.04 6.11
N SER A 105 -12.32 0.81 5.53
CA SER A 105 -12.03 2.14 6.02
C SER A 105 -12.38 3.18 4.95
N PHE A 106 -13.02 4.25 5.40
CA PHE A 106 -13.48 5.34 4.56
C PHE A 106 -12.87 6.64 5.08
N THR A 107 -12.44 7.48 4.16
CA THR A 107 -12.01 8.86 4.42
C THR A 107 -12.68 9.74 3.38
N GLU A 108 -12.70 11.06 3.56
CA GLU A 108 -13.37 11.98 2.65
C GLU A 108 -13.05 11.76 1.16
N LYS A 109 -11.81 11.37 0.83
CA LYS A 109 -11.37 11.11 -0.54
C LYS A 109 -10.71 9.74 -0.76
N THR A 110 -10.87 8.81 0.18
CA THR A 110 -10.23 7.49 0.12
C THR A 110 -11.20 6.40 0.54
N VAL A 111 -11.22 5.29 -0.22
CA VAL A 111 -11.88 4.05 0.17
C VAL A 111 -10.83 2.95 0.24
N GLN A 112 -10.82 2.19 1.33
CA GLN A 112 -9.96 1.03 1.47
C GLN A 112 -10.78 -0.15 2.00
N VAL A 113 -10.57 -1.32 1.40
CA VAL A 113 -11.20 -2.58 1.78
C VAL A 113 -10.10 -3.63 1.92
N LYS A 114 -10.10 -4.37 3.03
CA LYS A 114 -9.19 -5.47 3.30
C LYS A 114 -10.00 -6.73 3.62
N VAL A 115 -9.62 -7.84 3.01
CA VAL A 115 -10.21 -9.15 3.22
C VAL A 115 -9.08 -10.11 3.55
N GLU A 116 -9.11 -10.69 4.74
CA GLU A 116 -8.04 -11.57 5.22
C GLU A 116 -8.42 -13.05 5.07
N GLY A 117 -7.44 -13.88 4.72
CA GLY A 117 -7.61 -15.33 4.70
C GLY A 117 -8.52 -15.90 3.60
N LEU A 118 -8.83 -15.12 2.56
CA LEU A 118 -9.60 -15.61 1.41
C LEU A 118 -8.72 -16.50 0.53
N ASP A 119 -9.02 -17.80 0.45
CA ASP A 119 -8.24 -18.76 -0.36
C ASP A 119 -6.74 -18.79 0.00
N GLY A 120 -6.43 -18.59 1.30
CA GLY A 120 -5.05 -18.49 1.78
C GLY A 120 -4.32 -17.23 1.32
N LYS A 121 -5.05 -16.19 0.87
CA LYS A 121 -4.54 -14.90 0.44
C LYS A 121 -5.29 -13.77 1.12
N ASN A 122 -4.59 -12.66 1.30
CA ASN A 122 -5.19 -11.42 1.78
C ASN A 122 -5.49 -10.56 0.56
N HIS A 123 -6.71 -10.08 0.42
CA HIS A 123 -7.09 -9.19 -0.67
C HIS A 123 -7.23 -7.78 -0.14
N HIS A 124 -6.66 -6.80 -0.85
CA HIS A 124 -6.86 -5.40 -0.49
C HIS A 124 -7.23 -4.57 -1.72
N LEU A 125 -8.08 -3.57 -1.50
CA LEU A 125 -8.38 -2.52 -2.46
C LEU A 125 -8.11 -1.18 -1.78
N ARG A 126 -7.41 -0.28 -2.46
CA ARG A 126 -7.23 1.10 -2.01
C ARG A 126 -7.45 2.03 -3.19
N ILE A 127 -8.46 2.88 -3.07
CA ILE A 127 -8.77 3.93 -4.04
C ILE A 127 -8.51 5.26 -3.36
N THR A 128 -7.45 5.95 -3.79
CA THR A 128 -7.12 7.30 -3.33
C THR A 128 -7.59 8.35 -4.33
N ASN A 129 -7.84 9.57 -3.87
CA ASN A 129 -8.25 10.70 -4.71
C ASN A 129 -9.57 10.42 -5.46
N LEU A 130 -10.62 10.09 -4.71
CA LEU A 130 -11.97 9.99 -5.26
C LEU A 130 -12.36 11.29 -5.96
N ALA A 131 -13.08 11.17 -7.08
CA ALA A 131 -13.55 12.31 -7.87
C ALA A 131 -14.50 13.23 -7.09
N GLY A 132 -15.23 12.67 -6.11
CA GLY A 132 -16.07 13.42 -5.18
C GLY A 132 -15.71 13.09 -3.73
N THR A 133 -16.13 13.94 -2.81
CA THR A 133 -16.01 13.66 -1.38
C THR A 133 -17.12 12.71 -0.93
N ILE A 134 -16.76 11.77 -0.05
CA ILE A 134 -17.70 10.86 0.60
C ILE A 134 -17.81 11.19 2.09
N LYS A 135 -18.90 10.79 2.73
CA LYS A 135 -19.06 10.89 4.19
C LYS A 135 -18.62 9.57 4.83
N PRO A 136 -17.49 9.51 5.55
CA PRO A 136 -17.01 8.28 6.16
C PRO A 136 -18.03 7.63 7.09
N ASP A 137 -18.72 8.43 7.92
CA ASP A 137 -19.68 7.94 8.92
C ASP A 137 -20.94 7.34 8.30
N ALA A 138 -21.31 7.78 7.09
CA ALA A 138 -22.45 7.25 6.36
C ALA A 138 -22.06 6.12 5.39
N SER A 139 -20.75 5.85 5.25
CA SER A 139 -20.23 4.82 4.35
C SER A 139 -20.16 3.49 5.08
N TYR A 140 -20.63 2.43 4.42
CA TYR A 140 -20.65 1.09 4.98
C TYR A 140 -20.35 0.06 3.90
N HIS A 141 -19.91 -1.12 4.32
CA HIS A 141 -19.79 -2.28 3.44
C HIS A 141 -20.94 -3.26 3.70
N LYS A 142 -21.32 -4.00 2.67
CA LYS A 142 -22.30 -5.10 2.79
C LYS A 142 -21.86 -6.26 1.90
N VAL A 143 -21.69 -7.42 2.50
CA VAL A 143 -21.42 -8.66 1.78
C VAL A 143 -22.75 -9.19 1.23
N LYS A 144 -22.79 -9.51 -0.07
CA LYS A 144 -23.93 -10.13 -0.74
C LYS A 144 -23.48 -11.39 -1.46
N THR A 145 -24.24 -12.47 -1.29
CA THR A 145 -24.08 -13.71 -2.06
C THR A 145 -24.86 -13.60 -3.37
N VAL A 146 -24.18 -13.79 -4.50
CA VAL A 146 -24.83 -13.97 -5.80
C VAL A 146 -24.81 -15.46 -6.10
N SER A 147 -25.91 -16.15 -5.83
CA SER A 147 -26.07 -17.56 -6.20
C SER A 147 -26.47 -17.64 -7.67
N SER A 148 -25.52 -17.94 -8.55
CA SER A 148 -25.84 -18.31 -9.92
C SER A 148 -26.23 -19.80 -9.93
N VAL A 149 -27.53 -20.09 -9.85
CA VAL A 149 -28.05 -21.43 -10.15
C VAL A 149 -28.26 -21.48 -11.67
N LEU A 150 -27.44 -22.27 -12.36
CA LEU A 150 -27.72 -22.71 -13.73
C LEU A 150 -28.21 -24.15 -13.61
N SER A 151 -29.51 -24.34 -13.82
CA SER A 151 -30.12 -25.65 -14.11
C SER A 151 -30.00 -25.96 -15.59
#